data_AF-A0AAP4JKU6-F1
#
_entry.id   AF-A0AAP4JKU6-F1
#
_cell.length_a   1.000
_cell.length_b   1.000
_cell.length_c   1.000
_cell.angle_alpha   90.00
_cell.angle_beta   90.00
_cell.angle_gamma   90.00
#
_symmetry.space_group_name_H-M   'P 1'
#
loop_
_entity.id
_entity.type
_entity.pdbx_description
1 polymer ?
#
loop_
_entity_poly.entity_id
_entity_poly.type
_entity_poly.pdbx_seq_one_letter_code
_entity_poly.pdbx_strand_id
1 'polypeptide(L)'
;MTQMPSSLQGFPKGEFAAFSTAKMTHFLPYSQETSADDLKGFFGANYQYLTKTPIGRLKIDIPNTEQLIVQYGEIIARFTNGKFKIIDSTYFHKNFNDPLVDEDEKGIY
;
A
#
# COMPACT_ATOMS: atom_id res chain seq x y z
N MET A 1 4.44 -4.20 -21.85
CA MET A 1 3.58 -3.28 -21.07
C MET A 1 3.27 -3.98 -19.76
N THR A 2 3.88 -3.55 -18.66
CA THR A 2 3.61 -4.09 -17.33
C THR A 2 2.34 -3.43 -16.79
N GLN A 3 1.23 -4.17 -16.74
CA GLN A 3 -0.08 -3.67 -16.32
C GLN A 3 -0.27 -3.79 -14.81
N MET A 4 -0.98 -2.83 -14.24
CA MET A 4 -1.60 -2.96 -12.92
C MET A 4 -2.45 -4.24 -12.87
N PRO A 5 -2.32 -5.08 -11.83
CA PRO A 5 -3.17 -6.26 -11.67
C PRO A 5 -4.64 -5.89 -11.68
N SER A 6 -5.50 -6.73 -12.26
CA SER A 6 -6.94 -6.48 -12.31
C SER A 6 -7.58 -6.27 -10.94
N SER A 7 -7.00 -6.88 -9.89
CA SER A 7 -7.45 -6.70 -8.50
C SER A 7 -7.26 -5.28 -7.95
N LEU A 8 -6.39 -4.48 -8.57
CA LEU A 8 -6.10 -3.10 -8.19
C LEU A 8 -6.66 -2.08 -9.17
N GLN A 9 -7.44 -2.50 -10.18
CA GLN A 9 -8.14 -1.55 -11.04
C GLN A 9 -9.05 -0.64 -10.21
N GLY A 10 -8.95 0.67 -10.45
CA GLY A 10 -9.71 1.69 -9.72
C GLY A 10 -9.05 2.18 -8.44
N PHE A 11 -7.92 1.60 -8.01
CA PHE A 11 -7.12 2.17 -6.93
C PHE A 11 -6.18 3.27 -7.45
N PRO A 12 -5.92 4.33 -6.65
CA PRO A 12 -4.91 5.34 -6.99
C PRO A 12 -3.53 4.72 -7.20
N LYS A 13 -2.74 5.31 -8.09
CA LYS A 13 -1.31 4.99 -8.18
C LYS A 13 -0.57 5.71 -7.05
N GLY A 14 0.21 4.97 -6.26
CA GLY A 14 0.97 5.53 -5.13
C GLY A 14 0.19 5.52 -3.81
N GLU A 15 0.66 6.30 -2.83
CA GLU A 15 0.00 6.41 -1.52
C GLU A 15 -1.35 7.11 -1.64
N PHE A 16 -2.35 6.60 -0.89
CA PHE A 16 -3.63 7.28 -0.73
C PHE A 16 -4.18 7.08 0.69
N ALA A 17 -5.05 7.99 1.13
CA ALA A 17 -5.79 7.86 2.37
C ALA A 17 -7.22 7.35 2.13
N ALA A 18 -7.76 6.56 3.06
CA ALA A 18 -9.19 6.26 3.11
C ALA A 18 -9.68 6.17 4.57
N PHE A 19 -10.97 6.41 4.77
CA PHE A 19 -11.60 6.30 6.08
C PHE A 19 -12.21 4.91 6.29
N SER A 20 -11.95 4.33 7.47
CA SER A 20 -12.89 3.39 8.08
C SER A 20 -13.99 4.17 8.82
N THR A 21 -14.93 3.49 9.46
CA THR A 21 -15.98 4.13 10.27
C THR A 21 -15.49 5.13 11.31
N ALA A 22 -14.25 4.99 11.81
CA ALA A 22 -13.72 5.87 12.87
C ALA A 22 -12.31 6.41 12.64
N LYS A 23 -11.56 5.90 11.66
CA LYS A 23 -10.13 6.23 11.51
C LYS A 23 -9.70 6.33 10.05
N MET A 24 -8.95 7.38 9.74
CA MET A 24 -8.20 7.50 8.49
C MET A 24 -7.01 6.54 8.51
N THR A 25 -6.76 5.86 7.39
CA THR A 25 -5.64 4.93 7.20
C THR A 25 -5.00 5.22 5.85
N HIS A 26 -3.68 5.04 5.77
CA HIS A 26 -2.92 5.24 4.53
C HIS A 26 -2.66 3.90 3.88
N PHE A 27 -2.68 3.87 2.55
CA PHE A 27 -2.57 2.66 1.75
C PHE A 27 -1.60 2.86 0.61
N LEU A 28 -0.95 1.78 0.19
CA LEU A 28 -0.13 1.73 -1.00
C LEU A 28 -0.46 0.46 -1.80
N PRO A 29 -1.13 0.58 -2.96
CA PRO A 29 -1.30 -0.52 -3.90
C PRO A 29 0.05 -0.98 -4.42
N TYR A 30 0.36 -2.26 -4.24
CA TYR A 30 1.63 -2.82 -4.65
C TYR A 30 1.50 -3.52 -6.01
N SER A 31 2.23 -3.00 -7.00
CA SER A 31 2.22 -3.49 -8.38
C SER A 31 3.62 -3.38 -8.99
N GLN A 32 3.75 -3.85 -10.24
CA GLN A 32 4.99 -3.70 -11.02
C GLN A 32 5.35 -2.24 -11.29
N GLU A 33 4.35 -1.34 -11.27
CA GLU A 33 4.55 0.10 -11.45
C GLU A 33 4.97 0.81 -10.15
N THR A 34 4.90 0.15 -8.98
CA THR A 34 5.28 0.76 -7.70
C THR A 34 6.78 1.06 -7.68
N SER A 35 7.09 2.35 -7.72
CA SER A 35 8.45 2.87 -7.82
C SER A 35 9.20 2.77 -6.49
N ALA A 36 10.51 3.02 -6.54
CA ALA A 36 11.30 3.14 -5.32
C ALA A 36 10.89 4.38 -4.50
N ASP A 37 10.45 5.45 -5.17
CA ASP A 37 10.06 6.70 -4.51
C ASP A 37 8.70 6.57 -3.81
N ASP A 38 7.75 5.82 -4.38
CA ASP A 38 6.49 5.47 -3.71
C ASP A 38 6.75 4.73 -2.38
N LEU A 39 7.66 3.75 -2.42
CA LEU A 39 8.04 2.98 -1.24
C LEU A 39 8.78 3.84 -0.21
N LYS A 40 9.68 4.74 -0.64
CA LYS A 40 10.38 5.65 0.26
C LYS A 40 9.41 6.63 0.93
N GLY A 41 8.49 7.21 0.16
CA GLY A 41 7.46 8.11 0.70
C GLY A 41 6.58 7.41 1.73
N PHE A 42 6.06 6.24 1.38
CA PHE A 42 5.13 5.52 2.24
C PHE A 42 5.78 4.96 3.51
N PHE A 43 6.99 4.41 3.43
CA PHE A 43 7.66 3.78 4.58
C PHE A 43 8.57 4.74 5.37
N GLY A 44 8.99 5.86 4.78
CA GLY A 44 9.91 6.81 5.40
C GLY A 44 11.18 6.12 5.93
N ALA A 45 11.49 6.32 7.21
CA ALA A 45 12.66 5.72 7.86
C ALA A 45 12.67 4.17 7.83
N ASN A 46 11.51 3.52 7.68
CA ASN A 46 11.40 2.07 7.62
C ASN A 46 11.77 1.50 6.23
N TYR A 47 11.98 2.35 5.22
CA TYR A 47 12.34 1.92 3.87
C TYR A 47 13.59 1.03 3.83
N GLN A 48 14.54 1.27 4.74
CA GLN A 48 15.77 0.47 4.87
C GLN A 48 15.52 -1.01 5.22
N TYR A 49 14.34 -1.36 5.74
CA TYR A 49 13.95 -2.71 6.12
C TYR A 49 13.18 -3.44 5.02
N LEU A 50 13.15 -2.88 3.82
CA LEU A 50 12.45 -3.44 2.67
C LEU A 50 13.39 -4.20 1.76
N THR A 51 12.98 -5.40 1.35
CA THR A 51 13.71 -6.20 0.34
C THR A 51 12.78 -6.58 -0.79
N LYS A 52 13.03 -6.05 -2.01
CA LYS A 52 12.38 -6.57 -3.22
C LYS A 52 13.07 -7.86 -3.66
N THR A 53 12.30 -8.92 -3.79
CA THR A 53 12.76 -10.22 -4.29
C THR A 53 12.77 -10.25 -5.83
N PRO A 54 13.58 -11.12 -6.46
CA PRO A 54 13.62 -11.23 -7.93
C PRO A 54 12.28 -11.59 -8.57
N ILE A 55 11.39 -12.26 -7.83
CA ILE A 55 10.04 -12.65 -8.28
C ILE A 55 9.00 -11.54 -8.04
N GLY A 56 9.42 -10.33 -7.68
CA GLY A 56 8.53 -9.17 -7.54
C GLY A 56 7.80 -9.07 -6.20
N ARG A 57 8.01 -10.00 -5.25
CA ARG A 57 7.51 -9.84 -3.87
C ARG A 57 8.35 -8.81 -3.12
N LEU A 58 7.74 -8.08 -2.21
CA LEU A 58 8.40 -7.18 -1.27
C LEU A 58 8.30 -7.78 0.13
N LYS A 59 9.46 -8.03 0.74
CA LYS A 59 9.59 -8.42 2.15
C LYS A 59 9.75 -7.15 2.99
N ILE A 60 8.98 -7.05 4.07
CA ILE A 60 8.99 -5.96 5.05
C ILE A 60 9.43 -6.56 6.39
N ASP A 61 10.61 -6.18 6.88
CA ASP A 61 11.25 -6.80 8.06
C ASP A 61 11.62 -5.74 9.11
N ILE A 62 10.61 -5.01 9.59
CA ILE A 62 10.80 -3.91 10.54
C ILE A 62 11.07 -4.48 11.95
N PRO A 63 12.08 -3.99 12.69
CA PRO A 63 12.40 -4.49 14.02
C PRO A 63 11.21 -4.51 14.99
N ASN A 64 11.10 -5.58 15.78
CA ASN A 64 10.02 -5.79 16.76
C ASN A 64 8.61 -5.88 16.15
N THR A 65 8.50 -6.21 14.87
CA THR A 65 7.22 -6.49 14.19
C THR A 65 7.26 -7.86 13.53
N GLU A 66 6.09 -8.38 13.18
CA GLU A 66 6.00 -9.59 12.36
C GLU A 66 6.49 -9.29 10.94
N GLN A 67 7.28 -10.20 10.37
CA GLN A 67 7.73 -10.10 9.00
C GLN A 67 6.53 -10.20 8.06
N LEU A 68 6.37 -9.23 7.16
CA LEU A 68 5.32 -9.25 6.14
C LEU A 68 5.90 -9.54 4.75
N ILE A 69 5.12 -10.20 3.92
CA ILE A 69 5.42 -10.43 2.50
C ILE A 69 4.23 -9.90 1.72
N VAL A 70 4.49 -9.00 0.77
CA VAL A 70 3.49 -8.49 -0.15
C VAL A 70 3.84 -8.89 -1.58
N GLN A 71 2.83 -9.27 -2.34
CA GLN A 71 2.92 -9.62 -3.76
C GLN A 71 2.09 -8.64 -4.59
N TYR A 72 2.37 -8.59 -5.90
CA TYR A 72 1.62 -7.72 -6.79
C TYR A 72 0.13 -8.03 -6.73
N GLY A 73 -0.68 -6.98 -6.65
CA GLY A 73 -2.14 -7.08 -6.57
C GLY A 73 -2.70 -6.92 -5.15
N GLU A 74 -1.82 -6.83 -4.15
CA GLU A 74 -2.15 -6.55 -2.75
C GLU A 74 -1.94 -5.09 -2.39
N ILE A 75 -2.48 -4.70 -1.24
CA ILE A 75 -2.43 -3.34 -0.71
C ILE A 75 -1.74 -3.37 0.65
N ILE A 76 -0.76 -2.49 0.81
CA ILE A 76 -0.07 -2.28 2.08
C ILE A 76 -0.83 -1.18 2.85
N ALA A 77 -1.34 -1.48 4.03
CA ALA A 77 -2.01 -0.52 4.90
C ALA A 77 -1.09 -0.07 6.03
N ARG A 78 -0.97 1.24 6.27
CA ARG A 78 -0.27 1.86 7.40
C ARG A 78 -1.30 2.48 8.34
N PHE A 79 -1.51 1.83 9.48
CA PHE A 79 -2.45 2.30 10.50
C PHE A 79 -1.85 3.42 11.35
N THR A 80 -2.70 4.20 12.02
CA THR A 80 -2.30 5.35 12.85
C THR A 80 -1.38 5.00 14.02
N ASN A 81 -1.31 3.72 14.41
CA ASN A 81 -0.35 3.22 15.41
C ASN A 81 1.02 2.83 14.82
N GLY A 82 1.28 3.15 13.55
CA GLY A 82 2.52 2.84 12.84
C GLY A 82 2.65 1.38 12.40
N LYS A 83 1.64 0.53 12.63
CA LYS A 83 1.67 -0.88 12.20
C LYS A 83 1.27 -1.01 10.74
N PHE A 84 1.94 -1.93 10.05
CA PHE A 84 1.61 -2.31 8.68
C PHE A 84 0.75 -3.57 8.66
N LYS A 85 -0.14 -3.70 7.68
CA LYS A 85 -0.79 -4.95 7.29
C LYS A 85 -0.85 -5.08 5.79
N ILE A 86 -0.92 -6.32 5.32
CA ILE A 86 -1.20 -6.63 3.92
C ILE A 86 -2.67 -7.03 3.81
N ILE A 87 -3.39 -6.40 2.89
CA ILE A 87 -4.80 -6.68 2.63
C ILE A 87 -5.01 -6.80 1.12
N ASP A 88 -6.10 -7.48 0.73
CA ASP A 88 -6.56 -7.47 -0.66
C ASP A 88 -7.65 -6.40 -0.88
N SER A 89 -8.03 -6.19 -2.14
CA SER A 89 -9.07 -5.23 -2.51
C SER A 89 -10.45 -5.61 -1.97
N THR A 90 -10.74 -6.91 -1.80
CA THR A 90 -12.02 -7.37 -1.23
C THR A 90 -12.15 -6.93 0.23
N TYR A 91 -11.08 -7.11 1.02
CA TYR A 91 -11.00 -6.64 2.38
C TYR A 91 -11.09 -5.11 2.44
N PHE A 92 -10.41 -4.40 1.53
CA PHE A 92 -10.48 -2.94 1.48
C PHE A 92 -11.93 -2.45 1.32
N HIS A 93 -12.63 -2.86 0.25
CA HIS A 93 -13.99 -2.39 -0.04
C HIS A 93 -15.02 -2.78 1.03
N LYS A 94 -14.74 -3.82 1.81
CA LYS A 94 -15.60 -4.23 2.91
C LYS A 94 -15.44 -3.36 4.16
N ASN A 95 -14.27 -2.76 4.39
CA ASN A 95 -13.92 -2.15 5.68
C ASN A 95 -13.60 -0.66 5.59
N PHE A 96 -13.36 -0.14 4.39
CA PHE A 96 -12.99 1.25 4.14
C PHE A 96 -13.89 1.83 3.07
N ASN A 97 -14.11 3.13 3.18
CA ASN A 97 -14.75 3.93 2.14
C ASN A 97 -13.81 4.06 0.93
N ASP A 98 -14.33 4.69 -0.13
CA ASP A 98 -13.54 4.97 -1.32
C ASP A 98 -12.26 5.78 -1.00
N PRO A 99 -11.19 5.57 -1.78
CA PRO A 99 -9.97 6.35 -1.68
C PRO A 99 -10.25 7.86 -1.73
N LEU A 100 -9.57 8.60 -0.87
CA LEU A 100 -9.53 10.05 -0.95
C LEU A 100 -8.51 10.45 -2.01
N VAL A 101 -8.97 11.20 -3.00
CA VAL A 101 -8.16 11.64 -4.14
C VAL A 101 -8.28 13.14 -4.36
N ASP A 102 -7.26 13.73 -4.99
CA ASP A 102 -7.27 15.12 -5.45
C ASP A 102 -8.01 15.26 -6.80
N GLU A 103 -8.01 16.46 -7.37
CA GLU A 103 -8.66 16.77 -8.64
C GLU A 103 -8.06 16.02 -9.85
N ASP A 104 -6.83 15.49 -9.72
CA ASP A 104 -6.13 14.66 -10.73
C ASP A 104 -6.33 13.15 -10.49
N GLU A 105 -7.23 12.75 -9.59
CA GLU A 105 -7.44 11.36 -9.13
C GLU A 105 -6.20 10.73 -8.46
N LYS A 106 -5.25 11.53 -7.98
CA LYS A 106 -4.10 11.04 -7.20
C LYS A 106 -4.48 10.94 -5.74
N GLY A 107 -3.91 9.95 -5.05
CA GLY A 107 -4.14 9.80 -3.61
C GLY A 107 -3.66 11.02 -2.83
N ILE A 108 -4.47 11.50 -1.89
CA ILE A 108 -4.04 12.52 -0.93
C ILE A 108 -3.29 11.86 0.23
N TYR A 109 -2.13 12.42 0.60
CA TYR A 109 -1.22 11.90 1.63
C TYR A 109 -0.93 12.93 2.72
#